data_AF-A2BML9-F1
#
_entry.id   AF-A2BML9-F1
#
_cell.length_a   1.000
_cell.length_b   1.000
_cell.length_c   1.000
_cell.angle_alpha   90.00
_cell.angle_beta   90.00
_cell.angle_gamma   90.00
#
_symmetry.space_group_name_H-M   'P 1'
#
loop_
_entity.id
_entity.type
_entity.pdbx_description
1 polymer ?
#
loop_
_entity_poly.entity_id
_entity_poly.type
_entity_poly.pdbx_seq_one_letter_code
_entity_poly.pdbx_strand_id
1 'polypeptide(L)'
;MLVTMRGQAELISTAIMVGVALVIAYGLIYYLTPLIAAQRTGNEIASLIARTSAAISAVPVYGEDNVTVVNIYGEALEAPVRLYVTVIAFDRNTSRIAPPSNYDFNVYILASEIADASSPTGWNQLASITAPCRNVYIAYGNGYYQLSSFIQNCVALRLYDVGVLEPGIPVTVRVEYGPVGGYQYTIHVLIRISDNYYTVAEIPVEATS
;
A
#
# COMPACT_ATOMS: atom_id res chain seq x y z
N MET A 1 58.37 1.47 -48.32
CA MET A 1 56.95 1.13 -48.53
C MET A 1 56.37 0.19 -47.47
N LEU A 2 57.15 -0.72 -46.85
CA LEU A 2 56.66 -1.62 -45.79
C LEU A 2 56.35 -0.92 -44.45
N VAL A 3 57.08 0.15 -44.10
CA VAL A 3 56.92 0.86 -42.81
C VAL A 3 55.60 1.64 -42.73
N THR A 4 55.14 2.19 -43.85
CA THR A 4 53.86 2.91 -43.95
C THR A 4 52.64 1.99 -43.85
N MET A 5 52.77 0.72 -44.25
CA MET A 5 51.67 -0.26 -44.16
C MET A 5 51.47 -0.80 -42.73
N ARG A 6 52.54 -0.90 -41.92
CA ARG A 6 52.43 -1.29 -40.50
C ARG A 6 51.72 -0.23 -39.65
N GLY A 7 52.07 1.04 -39.84
CA GLY A 7 51.42 2.15 -39.12
C GLY A 7 49.93 2.31 -39.47
N GLN A 8 49.53 2.02 -40.71
CA GLN A 8 48.11 2.03 -41.11
C GLN A 8 47.32 0.86 -40.49
N ALA A 9 47.92 -0.32 -40.37
CA ALA A 9 47.27 -1.49 -39.76
C ALA A 9 47.04 -1.31 -38.25
N GLU A 10 47.99 -0.72 -37.51
CA GLU A 10 47.82 -0.39 -36.09
C GLU A 10 46.71 0.65 -35.88
N LEU A 11 46.66 1.67 -36.74
CA LEU A 11 45.67 2.75 -36.62
C LEU A 11 44.24 2.24 -36.87
N ILE A 12 44.06 1.34 -37.86
CA ILE A 12 42.77 0.68 -38.13
C ILE A 12 42.37 -0.24 -36.98
N SER A 13 43.30 -1.05 -36.45
CA SER A 13 43.03 -1.93 -35.31
C SER A 13 42.59 -1.15 -34.07
N THR A 14 43.27 -0.03 -33.77
CA THR A 14 42.93 0.84 -32.64
C THR A 14 41.56 1.49 -32.85
N ALA A 15 41.25 1.95 -34.06
CA ALA A 15 39.94 2.53 -34.39
C ALA A 15 38.80 1.52 -34.24
N ILE A 16 39.00 0.27 -34.65
CA ILE A 16 38.01 -0.81 -34.48
C ILE A 16 37.81 -1.12 -33.00
N MET A 17 38.89 -1.25 -32.21
CA MET A 17 38.77 -1.49 -30.77
C MET A 17 38.04 -0.35 -30.04
N VAL A 18 38.34 0.90 -30.37
CA VAL A 18 37.63 2.06 -29.80
C VAL A 18 36.16 2.06 -30.22
N GLY A 19 35.86 1.73 -31.48
CA GLY A 19 34.48 1.61 -31.97
C GLY A 19 33.68 0.55 -31.21
N VAL A 20 34.26 -0.65 -31.02
CA VAL A 20 33.62 -1.74 -30.25
C VAL A 20 33.43 -1.34 -28.78
N ALA A 21 34.44 -0.71 -28.16
CA ALA A 21 34.34 -0.24 -26.78
C ALA A 21 33.23 0.79 -26.60
N LEU A 22 33.07 1.73 -27.54
CA LEU A 22 31.98 2.71 -27.52
C LEU A 22 30.62 2.04 -27.66
N VAL A 23 30.47 1.09 -28.58
CA VAL A 23 29.19 0.36 -28.76
C VAL A 23 28.81 -0.39 -27.49
N ILE A 24 29.76 -1.05 -26.83
CA ILE A 24 29.51 -1.75 -25.55
C ILE A 24 29.14 -0.74 -24.44
N ALA A 25 29.86 0.37 -24.35
CA ALA A 25 29.60 1.40 -23.35
C ALA A 25 28.19 2.01 -23.51
N TYR A 26 27.79 2.35 -24.75
CA TYR A 26 26.44 2.84 -25.03
C TYR A 26 25.37 1.77 -24.77
N GLY A 27 25.63 0.51 -25.12
CA GLY A 27 24.73 -0.61 -24.81
C GLY A 27 24.50 -0.78 -23.30
N LEU A 28 25.57 -0.68 -22.50
CA LEU A 28 25.48 -0.74 -21.04
C LEU A 28 24.71 0.43 -20.46
N ILE A 29 24.97 1.66 -20.92
CA ILE A 29 24.22 2.85 -20.47
C ILE A 29 22.74 2.68 -20.80
N TYR A 30 22.40 2.26 -22.02
CA TYR A 30 21.03 2.05 -22.44
C TYR A 30 20.31 0.99 -21.58
N TYR A 31 21.00 -0.08 -21.21
CA TYR A 31 20.43 -1.16 -20.41
C TYR A 31 20.33 -0.82 -18.90
N LEU A 32 21.35 -0.16 -18.34
CA LEU A 32 21.44 0.10 -16.90
C LEU A 32 20.60 1.30 -16.46
N THR A 33 20.43 2.31 -17.31
CA THR A 33 19.65 3.52 -17.00
C THR A 33 18.22 3.23 -16.53
N PRO A 34 17.40 2.43 -17.25
CA PRO A 34 16.04 2.13 -16.80
C PRO A 34 16.03 1.30 -15.51
N LEU A 35 17.02 0.42 -15.31
CA LEU A 35 17.13 -0.39 -14.10
C LEU A 35 17.41 0.47 -12.86
N ILE A 36 18.36 1.41 -12.97
CA ILE A 36 18.70 2.35 -11.90
C ILE A 36 17.51 3.27 -11.59
N ALA A 37 16.81 3.75 -12.62
CA ALA A 37 15.60 4.56 -12.45
C ALA A 37 14.51 3.78 -11.70
N ALA A 38 14.24 2.54 -12.10
CA ALA A 38 13.25 1.69 -11.43
C ALA A 38 13.60 1.41 -9.96
N GLN A 39 14.88 1.15 -9.66
CA GLN A 39 15.34 0.94 -8.28
C GLN A 39 15.18 2.20 -7.41
N ARG A 40 15.48 3.39 -7.95
CA ARG A 40 15.28 4.66 -7.22
C ARG A 40 13.82 4.88 -6.90
N THR A 41 12.93 4.74 -7.89
CA THR A 41 11.49 4.88 -7.69
C THR A 41 10.98 3.87 -6.66
N GLY A 42 11.45 2.61 -6.70
CA GLY A 42 11.09 1.59 -5.72
C GLY A 42 11.49 1.97 -4.29
N ASN A 43 12.70 2.49 -4.12
CA ASN A 43 13.20 2.93 -2.82
C ASN A 43 12.45 4.16 -2.29
N GLU A 44 12.10 5.11 -3.17
CA GLU A 44 11.29 6.28 -2.80
C GLU A 44 9.90 5.88 -2.33
N ILE A 45 9.25 4.95 -3.03
CA ILE A 45 7.94 4.39 -2.63
C ILE A 45 8.05 3.68 -1.29
N ALA A 46 9.05 2.81 -1.12
CA ALA A 46 9.26 2.09 0.13
C ALA A 46 9.53 3.04 1.30
N SER A 47 10.33 4.10 1.08
CA SER A 47 10.61 5.13 2.08
C SER A 47 9.35 5.93 2.44
N LEU A 48 8.54 6.32 1.46
CA LEU A 48 7.28 7.01 1.70
C LEU A 48 6.31 6.15 2.52
N ILE A 49 6.16 4.88 2.15
CA ILE A 49 5.31 3.93 2.87
C ILE A 49 5.80 3.75 4.30
N ALA A 50 7.11 3.53 4.51
CA ALA A 50 7.68 3.36 5.84
C ALA A 50 7.49 4.59 6.74
N ARG A 51 7.72 5.80 6.20
CA ARG A 51 7.45 7.05 6.93
C ARG A 51 5.98 7.20 7.28
N THR A 52 5.10 6.90 6.33
CA THR A 52 3.65 7.03 6.54
C THR A 52 3.14 6.00 7.54
N SER A 53 3.65 4.78 7.49
CA SER A 53 3.36 3.72 8.46
C SER A 53 3.79 4.09 9.87
N ALA A 54 4.94 4.74 10.02
CA ALA A 54 5.42 5.19 11.33
C ALA A 54 4.59 6.34 11.93
N ALA A 55 3.95 7.17 11.09
CA ALA A 55 3.16 8.32 11.51
C ALA A 55 1.68 8.01 11.72
N ILE A 56 1.19 6.86 11.27
CA ILE A 56 -0.22 6.47 11.39
C ILE A 56 -0.37 5.48 12.51
N SER A 57 -1.36 5.73 13.35
CA SER A 57 -1.77 4.83 14.41
C SER A 57 -3.25 4.52 14.26
N ALA A 58 -3.58 3.25 14.49
CA ALA A 58 -4.95 2.76 14.44
C ALA A 58 -5.20 1.90 15.67
N VAL A 59 -6.19 2.29 16.46
CA VAL A 59 -6.45 1.70 17.78
C VAL A 59 -7.90 1.22 17.83
N PRO A 60 -8.16 -0.06 18.17
CA PRO A 60 -9.52 -0.54 18.38
C PRO A 60 -10.13 0.15 19.61
N VAL A 61 -11.35 0.66 19.44
CA VAL A 61 -12.13 1.33 20.49
C VAL A 61 -13.17 0.40 21.07
N TYR A 62 -13.77 -0.43 20.21
CA TYR A 62 -14.83 -1.35 20.56
C TYR A 62 -14.80 -2.55 19.59
N GLY A 63 -15.13 -3.73 20.11
CA GLY A 63 -15.26 -4.96 19.34
C GLY A 63 -16.25 -5.89 20.01
N GLU A 64 -17.29 -6.30 19.28
CA GLU A 64 -18.26 -7.29 19.71
C GLU A 64 -18.78 -8.07 18.49
N ASP A 65 -18.71 -9.39 18.54
CA ASP A 65 -19.14 -10.36 17.51
C ASP A 65 -18.71 -10.01 16.08
N ASN A 66 -19.54 -9.20 15.41
CA ASN A 66 -19.48 -8.85 13.99
C ASN A 66 -19.23 -7.35 13.75
N VAL A 67 -18.96 -6.57 14.80
CA VAL A 67 -18.72 -5.13 14.73
C VAL A 67 -17.40 -4.80 15.39
N THR A 68 -16.57 -4.03 14.69
CA THR A 68 -15.35 -3.45 15.25
C THR A 68 -15.30 -1.97 14.93
N VAL A 69 -15.00 -1.16 15.94
CA VAL A 69 -14.81 0.29 15.81
C VAL A 69 -13.35 0.60 16.08
N VAL A 70 -12.72 1.32 15.16
CA VAL A 70 -11.30 1.69 15.21
C VAL A 70 -11.17 3.19 15.07
N ASN A 71 -10.34 3.79 15.92
CA ASN A 71 -9.89 5.17 15.74
C ASN A 71 -8.59 5.17 14.96
N ILE A 72 -8.58 5.90 13.83
CA ILE A 72 -7.41 6.05 12.97
C ILE A 72 -6.98 7.51 13.02
N TYR A 73 -5.75 7.75 13.47
CA TYR A 73 -5.16 9.08 13.53
C TYR A 73 -3.76 9.07 12.93
N GLY A 74 -3.39 10.16 12.27
CA GLY A 74 -2.07 10.37 11.68
C GLY A 74 -1.39 11.57 12.31
N GLU A 75 -0.12 11.43 12.64
CA GLU A 75 0.75 12.56 12.95
C GLU A 75 1.04 13.39 11.69
N ALA A 76 1.58 14.59 11.87
CA ALA A 76 1.94 15.45 10.75
C ALA A 76 3.01 14.78 9.87
N LEU A 77 2.78 14.78 8.55
CA LEU A 77 3.61 14.08 7.57
C LEU A 77 4.19 15.04 6.56
N GLU A 78 5.52 15.05 6.38
CA GLU A 78 6.24 15.97 5.46
C GLU A 78 5.65 16.09 4.03
N ALA A 79 4.95 15.06 3.56
CA ALA A 79 4.17 15.08 2.33
C ALA A 79 2.69 14.79 2.65
N PRO A 80 1.73 15.52 2.04
CA PRO A 80 0.33 15.23 2.28
C PRO A 80 -0.05 13.87 1.70
N VAL A 81 -0.71 13.04 2.50
CA VAL A 81 -1.13 11.69 2.10
C VAL A 81 -2.61 11.52 2.33
N ARG A 82 -3.30 10.90 1.37
CA ARG A 82 -4.71 10.55 1.50
C ARG A 82 -4.85 9.14 2.05
N LEU A 83 -5.63 9.01 3.11
CA LEU A 83 -5.87 7.73 3.76
C LEU A 83 -7.15 7.08 3.25
N TYR A 84 -7.07 5.78 3.09
CA TYR A 84 -8.18 4.92 2.76
C TYR A 84 -8.22 3.73 3.72
N VAL A 85 -9.36 3.08 3.82
CA VAL A 85 -9.51 1.84 4.58
C VAL A 85 -10.16 0.78 3.72
N THR A 86 -9.72 -0.47 3.89
CA THR A 86 -10.34 -1.65 3.32
C THR A 86 -10.31 -2.79 4.34
N VAL A 87 -11.10 -3.82 4.11
CA VAL A 87 -11.13 -5.02 4.96
C VAL A 87 -10.80 -6.22 4.09
N ILE A 88 -9.95 -7.10 4.62
CA ILE A 88 -9.58 -8.34 3.97
C ILE A 88 -9.82 -9.48 4.94
N ALA A 89 -10.51 -10.51 4.47
CA ALA A 89 -10.68 -11.74 5.23
C ALA A 89 -9.59 -12.76 4.85
N PHE A 90 -9.04 -13.43 5.85
CA PHE A 90 -8.13 -14.56 5.72
C PHE A 90 -8.79 -15.80 6.30
N ASP A 91 -8.69 -16.94 5.62
CA ASP A 91 -9.07 -18.23 6.17
C ASP A 91 -8.12 -18.62 7.30
N ARG A 92 -8.66 -18.88 8.50
CA ARG A 92 -7.89 -19.17 9.71
C ARG A 92 -7.09 -20.46 9.62
N ASN A 93 -7.54 -21.44 8.83
CA ASN A 93 -6.92 -22.75 8.76
C ASN A 93 -5.77 -22.77 7.74
N THR A 94 -5.90 -21.98 6.68
CA THR A 94 -4.94 -21.96 5.57
C THR A 94 -4.06 -20.71 5.53
N SER A 95 -4.39 -19.69 6.32
CA SER A 95 -3.80 -18.34 6.28
C SER A 95 -3.86 -17.71 4.89
N ARG A 96 -4.78 -18.17 4.03
CA ARG A 96 -4.97 -17.64 2.68
C ARG A 96 -6.06 -16.59 2.68
N ILE A 97 -5.95 -15.61 1.80
CA ILE A 97 -7.03 -14.65 1.57
C ILE A 97 -8.29 -15.41 1.15
N ALA A 98 -9.40 -15.13 1.84
CA ALA A 98 -10.69 -15.71 1.53
C ALA A 98 -11.18 -15.24 0.15
N PRO A 99 -11.91 -16.07 -0.61
CA PRO A 99 -12.55 -15.63 -1.84
C PRO A 99 -13.60 -14.54 -1.55
N PRO A 100 -13.72 -13.48 -2.38
CA PRO A 100 -14.71 -12.41 -2.19
C PRO A 100 -16.17 -12.87 -2.12
N SER A 101 -16.49 -14.05 -2.64
CA SER A 101 -17.83 -14.65 -2.56
C SER A 101 -18.20 -15.16 -1.17
N ASN A 102 -17.22 -15.28 -0.27
CA ASN A 102 -17.36 -16.00 0.99
C ASN A 102 -17.34 -15.08 2.21
N TYR A 103 -17.11 -13.78 2.01
CA TYR A 103 -17.14 -12.78 3.08
C TYR A 103 -17.78 -11.50 2.56
N ASP A 104 -18.61 -10.91 3.41
CA ASP A 104 -19.21 -9.60 3.19
C ASP A 104 -18.81 -8.70 4.35
N PHE A 105 -18.55 -7.43 4.04
CA PHE A 105 -18.19 -6.45 5.04
C PHE A 105 -18.71 -5.08 4.62
N ASN A 106 -19.10 -4.29 5.61
CA ASN A 106 -19.46 -2.90 5.43
C ASN A 106 -18.53 -2.03 6.26
N VAL A 107 -18.06 -0.94 5.65
CA VAL A 107 -17.22 0.05 6.33
C VAL A 107 -17.92 1.39 6.34
N TYR A 108 -17.98 1.99 7.52
CA TYR A 108 -18.63 3.27 7.76
C TYR A 108 -17.67 4.23 8.44
N ILE A 109 -17.71 5.49 8.02
CA ILE A 109 -17.05 6.59 8.75
C ILE A 109 -18.07 7.11 9.75
N LEU A 110 -17.64 7.28 10.99
CA LEU A 110 -18.48 7.77 12.07
C LEU A 110 -18.12 9.21 12.43
N ALA A 111 -19.11 9.96 12.93
CA ALA A 111 -18.88 11.27 13.51
C ALA A 111 -18.00 11.14 14.76
N SER A 112 -17.13 12.13 14.98
CA SER A 112 -16.23 12.17 16.15
C SER A 112 -16.97 12.35 17.48
N GLU A 113 -18.22 12.81 17.46
CA GLU A 113 -19.07 12.90 18.64
C GLU A 113 -19.61 11.52 19.00
N ILE A 114 -19.06 10.94 20.06
CA ILE A 114 -19.45 9.63 20.57
C ILE A 114 -20.58 9.83 21.58
N ALA A 115 -21.77 9.28 21.32
CA ALA A 115 -22.83 9.22 22.33
C ALA A 115 -22.50 8.15 23.41
N ASP A 116 -21.91 7.02 23.00
CA ASP A 116 -21.40 5.97 23.88
C ASP A 116 -20.35 5.10 23.14
N ALA A 117 -19.12 5.04 23.67
CA ALA A 117 -18.01 4.28 23.06
C ALA A 117 -18.14 2.76 23.27
N SER A 118 -19.07 2.32 24.12
CA SER A 118 -19.27 0.92 24.51
C SER A 118 -20.48 0.26 23.88
N SER A 119 -21.17 0.95 22.96
CA SER A 119 -22.38 0.45 22.31
C SER A 119 -22.14 0.12 20.83
N PRO A 120 -22.75 -0.96 20.29
CA PRO A 120 -22.75 -1.23 18.85
C PRO A 120 -23.63 -0.24 18.07
N THR A 121 -24.43 0.59 18.78
CA THR A 121 -25.40 1.53 18.22
C THR A 121 -25.23 2.93 18.79
N GLY A 122 -25.80 3.95 18.13
CA GLY A 122 -25.68 5.35 18.58
C GLY A 122 -24.55 6.14 17.92
N TRP A 123 -23.86 5.54 16.95
CA TRP A 123 -22.86 6.21 16.13
C TRP A 123 -23.52 6.83 14.89
N ASN A 124 -23.35 8.14 14.71
CA ASN A 124 -23.82 8.82 13.50
C ASN A 124 -22.87 8.53 12.33
N GLN A 125 -23.37 7.88 11.29
CA GLN A 125 -22.60 7.61 10.08
C GLN A 125 -22.47 8.89 9.26
N LEU A 126 -21.23 9.21 8.88
CA LEU A 126 -20.92 10.29 7.96
C LEU A 126 -20.98 9.80 6.52
N ALA A 127 -21.24 10.74 5.61
CA ALA A 127 -21.09 10.48 4.18
C ALA A 127 -19.63 10.10 3.89
N SER A 128 -19.46 9.02 3.14
CA SER A 128 -18.16 8.48 2.79
C SER A 128 -18.09 8.22 1.29
N ILE A 129 -16.89 8.27 0.73
CA ILE A 129 -16.68 8.03 -0.70
C ILE A 129 -16.00 6.67 -0.84
N THR A 130 -16.72 5.73 -1.44
CA THR A 130 -16.19 4.44 -1.84
C THR A 130 -15.48 4.57 -3.19
N ALA A 131 -14.20 4.23 -3.24
CA ALA A 131 -13.43 4.13 -4.47
C ALA A 131 -13.15 2.66 -4.81
N PRO A 132 -13.20 2.26 -6.09
CA PRO A 132 -12.69 0.95 -6.47
C PRO A 132 -11.17 0.92 -6.24
N CYS A 133 -10.69 -0.04 -5.44
CA CYS A 133 -9.25 -0.26 -5.32
C CYS A 133 -8.77 -1.18 -6.45
N ARG A 134 -7.99 -0.63 -7.38
CA ARG A 134 -7.18 -1.44 -8.31
C ARG A 134 -5.81 -1.65 -7.67
N ASN A 135 -5.28 -2.87 -7.74
CA ASN A 135 -3.94 -3.23 -7.27
C ASN A 135 -3.65 -2.80 -5.82
N VAL A 136 -4.25 -3.51 -4.87
CA VAL A 136 -3.87 -3.42 -3.45
C VAL A 136 -2.59 -4.20 -3.21
N TYR A 137 -1.69 -3.63 -2.44
CA TYR A 137 -0.45 -4.24 -1.98
C TYR A 137 -0.45 -4.30 -0.45
N ILE A 138 -0.43 -5.50 0.12
CA ILE A 138 -0.29 -5.70 1.58
C ILE A 138 1.16 -5.89 1.96
N ALA A 139 1.51 -5.40 3.15
CA ALA A 139 2.77 -5.72 3.78
C ALA A 139 2.72 -7.19 4.24
N TYR A 140 3.73 -7.97 3.89
CA TYR A 140 3.88 -9.33 4.40
C TYR A 140 5.37 -9.62 4.60
N GLY A 141 5.76 -9.90 5.84
CA GLY A 141 7.17 -9.99 6.22
C GLY A 141 7.92 -8.69 5.87
N ASN A 142 8.95 -8.79 5.03
CA ASN A 142 9.81 -7.66 4.65
C ASN A 142 9.42 -7.00 3.30
N GLY A 143 8.24 -7.28 2.76
CA GLY A 143 7.87 -6.82 1.42
C GLY A 143 6.38 -6.58 1.21
N TYR A 144 6.04 -6.12 0.01
CA TYR A 144 4.67 -5.85 -0.42
C TYR A 144 4.22 -6.85 -1.48
N TYR A 145 3.03 -7.42 -1.30
CA TYR A 145 2.46 -8.43 -2.20
C TYR A 145 1.15 -7.93 -2.80
N GLN A 146 1.01 -8.07 -4.12
CA GLN A 146 -0.17 -7.64 -4.84
C GLN A 146 -1.35 -8.60 -4.59
N LEU A 147 -2.47 -8.04 -4.15
CA LEU A 147 -3.72 -8.74 -3.83
C LEU A 147 -4.75 -8.74 -4.95
N SER A 148 -4.62 -7.87 -5.95
CA SER A 148 -5.67 -7.70 -6.96
C SER A 148 -5.90 -8.92 -7.86
N SER A 149 -5.00 -9.90 -7.86
CA SER A 149 -5.25 -11.22 -8.47
C SER A 149 -6.22 -12.09 -7.67
N PHE A 150 -6.43 -11.79 -6.38
CA PHE A 150 -7.24 -12.58 -5.45
C PHE A 150 -8.53 -11.85 -5.02
N ILE A 151 -8.53 -10.51 -5.04
CA ILE A 151 -9.68 -9.68 -4.66
C ILE A 151 -10.26 -9.02 -5.90
N GLN A 152 -11.41 -9.53 -6.38
CA GLN A 152 -12.13 -8.96 -7.53
C GLN A 152 -12.95 -7.72 -7.16
N ASN A 153 -13.42 -7.63 -5.91
CA ASN A 153 -14.23 -6.54 -5.39
C ASN A 153 -13.53 -5.93 -4.17
N CYS A 154 -12.49 -5.13 -4.40
CA CYS A 154 -11.93 -4.30 -3.35
C CYS A 154 -12.60 -2.94 -3.40
N VAL A 155 -13.14 -2.50 -2.25
CA VAL A 155 -13.61 -1.13 -2.05
C VAL A 155 -12.72 -0.47 -1.01
N ALA A 156 -12.13 0.66 -1.37
CA ALA A 156 -11.36 1.50 -0.48
C ALA A 156 -12.24 2.68 -0.09
N LEU A 157 -12.51 2.82 1.20
CA LEU A 157 -13.27 3.96 1.71
C LEU A 157 -12.29 5.09 2.03
N ARG A 158 -12.50 6.26 1.40
CA ARG A 158 -11.67 7.44 1.67
C ARG A 158 -11.98 7.96 3.07
N LEU A 159 -10.96 8.11 3.90
CA LEU A 159 -11.10 8.65 5.26
C LEU A 159 -10.91 10.17 5.29
N TYR A 160 -9.68 10.64 5.16
CA TYR A 160 -9.30 12.05 5.21
C TYR A 160 -7.88 12.25 4.64
N ASP A 161 -7.46 13.51 4.55
CA ASP A 161 -6.13 13.88 4.09
C ASP A 161 -5.25 14.25 5.31
N VAL A 162 -4.10 13.59 5.47
CA VAL A 162 -3.06 13.96 6.45
C VAL A 162 -2.13 14.97 5.78
N GLY A 163 -1.84 16.09 6.45
CA GLY A 163 -1.06 17.20 5.90
C GLY A 163 0.34 17.38 6.51
N VAL A 164 1.11 18.30 5.90
CA VAL A 164 2.51 18.62 6.26
C VAL A 164 2.68 19.26 7.62
N LEU A 165 1.66 19.98 8.08
CA LEU A 165 1.80 20.88 9.23
C LEU A 165 0.67 20.74 10.24
N GLU A 166 -0.26 19.80 10.03
CA GLU A 166 -1.38 19.58 10.94
C GLU A 166 -1.59 18.08 11.11
N PRO A 167 -1.63 17.58 12.36
CA PRO A 167 -2.02 16.21 12.60
C PRO A 167 -3.44 15.97 12.05
N GLY A 168 -3.65 14.77 11.54
CA GLY A 168 -4.97 14.35 11.10
C GLY A 168 -5.98 14.41 12.24
N ILE A 169 -7.17 14.93 11.96
CA ILE A 169 -8.30 14.75 12.88
C ILE A 169 -8.54 13.25 13.00
N PRO A 170 -8.59 12.68 14.22
CA PRO A 170 -8.91 11.26 14.39
C PRO A 170 -10.22 10.93 13.71
N VAL A 171 -10.21 9.90 12.88
CA VAL A 171 -11.42 9.39 12.23
C VAL A 171 -11.77 8.04 12.82
N THR A 172 -13.01 7.96 13.28
CA THR A 172 -13.60 6.73 13.78
C THR A 172 -14.21 5.96 12.62
N VAL A 173 -13.79 4.72 12.47
CA VAL A 173 -14.27 3.79 11.43
C VAL A 173 -14.97 2.64 12.11
N ARG A 174 -16.20 2.35 11.68
CA ARG A 174 -16.93 1.15 12.04
C ARG A 174 -16.87 0.16 10.91
N VAL A 175 -16.51 -1.07 11.24
CA VAL A 175 -16.49 -2.20 10.33
C VAL A 175 -17.49 -3.22 10.83
N GLU A 176 -18.43 -3.57 9.97
CA GLU A 176 -19.34 -4.69 10.16
C GLU A 176 -18.92 -5.81 9.21
N TYR A 177 -18.90 -7.06 9.68
CA TYR A 177 -18.46 -8.20 8.87
C TYR A 177 -19.32 -9.43 9.08
N GLY A 178 -19.35 -10.30 8.07
CA GLY A 178 -20.08 -11.57 8.11
C GLY A 178 -19.54 -12.55 9.16
N PRO A 179 -20.29 -13.63 9.47
CA PRO A 179 -20.00 -14.53 10.57
C PRO A 179 -18.56 -15.04 10.56
N VAL A 180 -17.92 -14.98 11.72
CA VAL A 180 -16.47 -15.23 11.95
C VAL A 180 -16.07 -16.71 11.83
N GLY A 181 -17.00 -17.59 11.45
CA GLY A 181 -16.77 -19.04 11.37
C GLY A 181 -15.74 -19.40 10.30
N GLY A 182 -14.46 -19.47 10.68
CA GLY A 182 -13.35 -19.88 9.83
C GLY A 182 -12.56 -18.76 9.17
N TYR A 183 -12.97 -17.49 9.32
CA TYR A 183 -12.27 -16.33 8.77
C TYR A 183 -11.72 -15.40 9.87
N GLN A 184 -10.62 -14.73 9.57
CA GLN A 184 -10.05 -13.64 10.35
C GLN A 184 -10.10 -12.39 9.47
N TYR A 185 -10.81 -11.37 9.92
CA TYR A 185 -10.87 -10.09 9.22
C TYR A 185 -9.72 -9.21 9.68
N THR A 186 -9.09 -8.50 8.76
CA THR A 186 -8.06 -7.51 9.04
C THR A 186 -8.45 -6.22 8.36
N ILE A 187 -8.45 -5.13 9.12
CA ILE A 187 -8.66 -3.78 8.62
C ILE A 187 -7.31 -3.27 8.15
N HIS A 188 -7.22 -2.88 6.89
CA HIS A 188 -6.00 -2.31 6.32
C HIS A 188 -6.22 -0.82 6.08
N VAL A 189 -5.35 0.00 6.67
CA VAL A 189 -5.23 1.41 6.33
C VAL A 189 -4.28 1.52 5.14
N LEU A 190 -4.73 2.20 4.10
CA LEU A 190 -4.07 2.27 2.81
C LEU A 190 -3.72 3.71 2.44
N ILE A 191 -2.67 3.86 1.65
CA ILE A 191 -2.36 5.09 0.92
C ILE A 191 -2.39 4.83 -0.57
N ARG A 192 -2.80 5.84 -1.34
CA ARG A 192 -2.78 5.76 -2.80
C ARG A 192 -1.49 6.40 -3.34
N ILE A 193 -0.69 5.61 -4.03
CA ILE A 193 0.48 6.09 -4.77
C ILE A 193 0.23 5.79 -6.25
N SER A 194 0.11 6.85 -7.05
CA SER A 194 -0.36 6.77 -8.45
C SER A 194 -1.73 6.09 -8.52
N ASP A 195 -1.81 4.86 -9.04
CA ASP A 195 -3.06 4.08 -9.17
C ASP A 195 -3.10 2.84 -8.27
N ASN A 196 -2.08 2.64 -7.45
CA ASN A 196 -1.96 1.49 -6.57
C ASN A 196 -2.23 1.89 -5.13
N TYR A 197 -2.72 0.93 -4.34
CA TYR A 197 -2.97 1.11 -2.92
C TYR A 197 -1.98 0.30 -2.11
N TYR A 198 -1.33 0.92 -1.14
CA TYR A 198 -0.32 0.29 -0.29
C TYR A 198 -0.77 0.35 1.15
N THR A 199 -0.70 -0.78 1.84
CA THR A 199 -1.00 -0.85 3.27
C THR A 199 0.08 -0.13 4.08
N VAL A 200 -0.36 0.66 5.07
CA VAL A 200 0.51 1.41 5.98
C VAL A 200 0.25 1.07 7.45
N ALA A 201 -0.95 0.58 7.76
CA ALA A 201 -1.28 0.03 9.09
C ALA A 201 -2.28 -1.11 8.94
N GLU A 202 -2.22 -2.07 9.86
CA GLU A 202 -3.09 -3.24 9.90
C GLU A 202 -3.66 -3.41 11.30
N ILE A 203 -4.96 -3.62 11.39
CA ILE A 203 -5.65 -3.89 12.64
C ILE A 203 -6.34 -5.24 12.49
N PRO A 204 -5.83 -6.31 13.13
CA PRO A 204 -6.54 -7.57 13.16
C PRO A 204 -7.85 -7.37 13.91
N VAL A 205 -8.94 -7.87 13.34
CA VAL A 205 -10.23 -7.89 14.02
C VAL A 205 -10.28 -9.14 14.88
N GLU A 206 -10.16 -8.96 16.18
CA GLU A 206 -10.39 -10.03 17.14
C GLU A 206 -11.89 -10.25 17.28
N ALA A 207 -12.37 -11.41 16.84
CA ALA A 207 -13.68 -11.86 17.23
C ALA A 207 -13.63 -12.21 18.71
N THR A 208 -14.31 -11.43 19.53
CA THR A 208 -14.65 -11.81 20.89
C THR A 208 -15.56 -13.03 20.79
N SER A 209 -15.01 -14.20 21.12
CA SER A 209 -15.76 -15.45 21.26
C SER A 209 -16.60 -15.49 22.52
#